data_AF-A0A7S4M6Q8-F1
#
_entry.id   AF-A0A7S4M6Q8-F1
#
_cell.length_a   1.000
_cell.length_b   1.000
_cell.length_c   1.000
_cell.angle_alpha   90.00
_cell.angle_beta   90.00
_cell.angle_gamma   90.00
#
_symmetry.space_group_name_H-M   'P 1'
#
loop_
_entity.id
_entity.type
_entity.pdbx_description
1 polymer ?
#
loop_
_entity_poly.entity_id
_entity_poly.type
_entity_poly.pdbx_seq_one_letter_code
_entity_poly.pdbx_strand_id
1 'polypeptide(L)'
;DGGINSPCCYYIDSDSDLKRFILIIEDCKEPYSVGNLTAGLSTGEMKESLKQLARFHASWWGCADDVEFKHGKSAICMWSPLLEAFWNRAGKKCLAQENLLNERVERCVDFIIRYSKSIQPESRTLVHGDYRPDNMMVFRGENLNSERRIIVVDYQGLH
;
A
#
# COMPACT_ATOMS: atom_id res chain seq x y z
N ASP A 1 -17.21 7.18 -5.02
CA ASP A 1 -16.49 6.85 -3.77
C ASP A 1 -15.63 5.62 -4.03
N GLY A 2 -14.32 5.69 -3.84
CA GLY A 2 -13.42 4.59 -4.21
C GLY A 2 -13.47 3.37 -3.28
N GLY A 3 -14.22 3.42 -2.17
CA GLY A 3 -14.28 2.37 -1.15
C GLY A 3 -13.33 2.54 0.04
N ILE A 4 -12.30 3.40 -0.10
CA ILE A 4 -11.42 3.87 0.98
C ILE A 4 -11.68 5.36 1.22
N ASN A 5 -11.72 5.76 2.49
CA ASN A 5 -11.77 7.16 2.87
C ASN A 5 -10.38 7.79 2.67
N SER A 6 -10.31 8.86 1.90
CA SER A 6 -9.12 9.69 1.71
C SER A 6 -9.38 11.13 2.16
N PRO A 7 -8.35 11.96 2.41
CA PRO A 7 -8.52 13.38 2.65
C PRO A 7 -9.25 14.04 1.48
N CYS A 8 -10.15 14.98 1.75
CA CYS A 8 -10.76 15.77 0.68
C CYS A 8 -9.69 16.52 -0.12
N CYS A 9 -9.74 16.45 -1.44
CA CYS A 9 -8.87 17.24 -2.32
C CYS A 9 -9.52 18.60 -2.59
N TYR A 10 -8.84 19.69 -2.22
CA TYR A 10 -9.32 21.05 -2.44
C TYR A 10 -8.75 21.66 -3.72
N TYR A 11 -7.51 21.32 -4.08
CA TYR A 11 -6.86 21.81 -5.29
C TYR A 11 -5.82 20.81 -5.79
N ILE A 12 -5.78 20.62 -7.10
CA ILE A 12 -4.74 19.86 -7.78
C ILE A 12 -4.34 20.62 -9.03
N ASP A 13 -3.03 20.72 -9.26
CA ASP A 13 -2.46 21.30 -10.45
C ASP A 13 -1.12 20.63 -10.77
N SER A 14 -0.77 20.57 -12.05
CA SER A 14 0.45 19.90 -12.48
C SER A 14 1.03 20.55 -13.73
N ASP A 15 2.34 20.70 -13.74
CA ASP A 15 3.13 21.07 -14.90
C ASP A 15 3.95 19.84 -15.34
N SER A 16 3.55 19.26 -16.46
CA SER A 16 4.20 18.07 -17.02
C SER A 16 5.61 18.35 -17.54
N ASP A 17 5.86 19.55 -18.04
CA ASP A 17 7.14 19.94 -18.63
C ASP A 17 8.18 20.14 -17.52
N LEU A 18 7.77 20.78 -16.43
CA LEU A 18 8.61 20.99 -15.24
C LEU A 18 8.60 19.79 -14.28
N LYS A 19 7.75 18.78 -14.52
CA LYS A 19 7.53 17.61 -13.65
C LYS A 19 7.22 18.03 -12.20
N ARG A 20 6.36 19.03 -12.05
CA ARG A 20 5.92 19.56 -10.76
C ARG A 20 4.42 19.39 -10.62
N PHE A 21 3.97 19.21 -9.40
CA PHE A 21 2.56 19.25 -9.08
C PHE A 21 2.35 19.93 -7.73
N ILE A 22 1.16 20.48 -7.56
CA ILE A 22 0.67 21.06 -6.32
C ILE A 22 -0.59 20.29 -5.95
N LEU A 23 -0.64 19.83 -4.71
CA LEU A 23 -1.80 19.14 -4.14
C LEU A 23 -2.14 19.80 -2.81
N ILE A 24 -3.36 20.31 -2.70
CA ILE A 24 -3.92 20.88 -1.47
C ILE A 24 -5.07 19.98 -1.03
N ILE A 25 -4.95 19.43 0.18
CA ILE A 25 -5.88 18.45 0.75
C ILE A 25 -6.31 18.87 2.15
N GLU A 26 -7.40 18.25 2.62
CA GLU A 26 -7.90 18.31 3.99
C GLU A 26 -6.78 18.06 5.00
N ASP A 27 -6.65 18.96 5.98
CA ASP A 27 -5.83 18.71 7.16
C ASP A 27 -6.60 17.76 8.09
N CYS A 28 -6.21 16.48 8.07
CA CYS A 28 -6.78 15.46 8.95
C CYS A 28 -6.18 15.50 10.36
N LYS A 29 -5.93 16.67 10.92
CA LYS A 29 -5.68 16.83 12.37
C LYS A 29 -6.96 16.53 13.16
N GLU A 30 -6.83 16.57 14.50
CA GLU A 30 -7.88 16.38 15.51
C GLU A 30 -9.31 16.32 14.94
N PRO A 31 -10.03 15.20 15.12
CA PRO A 31 -9.83 14.20 16.16
C PRO A 31 -9.00 12.98 15.71
N TYR A 32 -8.18 13.08 14.66
CA TYR A 32 -7.40 11.94 14.16
C TYR A 32 -5.98 11.91 14.68
N SER A 33 -5.42 10.70 14.77
CA SER A 33 -4.00 10.47 15.02
C SER A 33 -3.45 9.41 14.07
N VAL A 34 -2.18 9.56 13.69
CA VAL A 34 -1.49 8.57 12.86
C VAL A 34 -1.50 7.21 13.54
N GLY A 35 -1.80 6.15 12.79
CA GLY A 35 -1.75 4.78 13.28
C GLY A 35 -0.34 4.36 13.63
N ASN A 36 -0.22 3.46 14.62
CA ASN A 36 1.09 3.01 15.09
C ASN A 36 1.51 1.75 14.33
N LEU A 37 2.55 1.84 13.50
CA LEU A 37 3.07 0.69 12.77
C LEU A 37 3.57 -0.44 13.70
N THR A 38 4.29 -0.07 14.76
CA THR A 38 4.97 -1.03 15.65
C THR A 38 4.00 -1.70 16.61
N ALA A 39 3.10 -0.92 17.22
CA ALA A 39 2.06 -1.45 18.09
C ALA A 39 0.88 -2.04 17.30
N GLY A 40 0.77 -1.68 16.02
CA GLY A 40 -0.35 -2.03 15.16
C GLY A 40 -1.61 -1.23 15.45
N LEU A 41 -2.70 -1.67 14.82
CA LEU A 41 -4.05 -1.19 15.07
C LEU A 41 -4.76 -2.09 16.09
N SER A 42 -5.70 -1.55 16.83
CA SER A 42 -6.65 -2.36 17.59
C SER A 42 -7.49 -3.23 16.66
N THR A 43 -8.07 -4.31 17.17
CA THR A 43 -8.91 -5.23 16.38
C THR A 43 -10.07 -4.50 15.68
N GLY A 44 -10.68 -3.50 16.33
CA GLY A 44 -11.76 -2.72 15.75
C GLY A 44 -11.32 -1.85 14.59
N GLU A 45 -10.20 -1.15 14.74
CA GLU A 45 -9.59 -0.33 13.69
C GLU A 45 -9.13 -1.20 12.51
N MET A 46 -8.46 -2.32 12.79
CA MET A 46 -8.04 -3.28 11.77
C MET A 46 -9.25 -3.78 10.96
N LYS A 47 -10.33 -4.18 11.63
CA LYS A 47 -11.55 -4.66 10.95
C LYS A 47 -12.15 -3.58 10.05
N GLU A 48 -12.15 -2.33 10.49
CA GLU A 48 -12.66 -1.22 9.66
C GLU A 48 -11.73 -0.92 8.47
N SER A 49 -10.42 -0.93 8.68
CA SER A 49 -9.43 -0.75 7.61
C SER A 49 -9.56 -1.83 6.52
N LEU A 50 -9.81 -3.08 6.92
CA LEU A 50 -9.98 -4.20 6.00
C LEU A 50 -11.29 -4.12 5.23
N LYS A 51 -12.38 -3.64 5.85
CA LYS A 51 -13.65 -3.40 5.14
C LYS A 51 -13.50 -2.33 4.06
N GLN A 52 -12.78 -1.23 4.36
CA GLN A 52 -12.48 -0.20 3.37
C GLN A 52 -11.65 -0.76 2.21
N LEU A 53 -10.58 -1.48 2.53
CA LEU A 53 -9.73 -2.11 1.52
C LEU A 53 -10.50 -3.11 0.64
N ALA A 54 -11.37 -3.92 1.24
CA ALA A 54 -12.21 -4.87 0.51
C ALA A 54 -13.19 -4.15 -0.44
N ARG A 55 -13.82 -3.05 -0.02
CA ARG A 55 -14.68 -2.23 -0.90
C ARG A 55 -13.90 -1.63 -2.05
N PHE A 56 -12.69 -1.14 -1.79
CA PHE A 56 -11.80 -0.62 -2.84
C PHE A 56 -11.43 -1.71 -3.84
N HIS A 57 -10.96 -2.86 -3.39
CA HIS A 57 -10.65 -3.98 -4.27
C HIS A 57 -11.87 -4.47 -5.07
N ALA A 58 -13.06 -4.49 -4.46
CA ALA A 58 -14.29 -4.88 -5.16
C ALA A 58 -14.68 -3.88 -6.25
N SER A 59 -14.46 -2.58 -6.03
CA SER A 59 -14.82 -1.51 -6.97
C SER A 59 -14.00 -1.53 -8.26
N TRP A 60 -12.80 -2.11 -8.20
CA TRP A 60 -11.87 -2.18 -9.34
C TRP A 60 -11.62 -3.61 -9.83
N TRP A 61 -12.36 -4.59 -9.31
CA TRP A 61 -12.16 -5.99 -9.66
C TRP A 61 -12.48 -6.25 -11.14
N GLY A 62 -11.49 -6.74 -11.88
CA GLY A 62 -11.58 -7.03 -13.30
C GLY A 62 -11.43 -5.82 -14.23
N CYS A 63 -11.37 -4.60 -13.68
CA CYS A 63 -11.30 -3.36 -14.46
C CYS A 63 -10.04 -2.52 -14.14
N ALA A 64 -9.09 -3.06 -13.38
CA ALA A 64 -7.88 -2.32 -13.00
C ALA A 64 -7.00 -1.94 -14.20
N ASP A 65 -7.00 -2.75 -15.26
CA ASP A 65 -6.22 -2.49 -16.47
C ASP A 65 -6.81 -1.34 -17.32
N ASP A 66 -8.06 -0.91 -17.05
CA ASP A 66 -8.72 0.21 -17.75
C ASP A 66 -8.31 1.58 -17.22
N VAL A 67 -7.55 1.62 -16.12
CA VAL A 67 -7.11 2.87 -15.51
C VAL A 67 -5.70 3.20 -15.99
N GLU A 68 -5.54 4.38 -16.61
CA GLU A 68 -4.24 4.88 -17.07
C GLU A 68 -3.32 5.25 -15.89
N PHE A 69 -2.84 4.27 -15.14
CA PHE A 69 -1.75 4.45 -14.18
C PHE A 69 -0.42 4.05 -14.83
N LYS A 70 0.62 4.87 -14.63
CA LYS A 70 1.99 4.62 -15.12
C LYS A 70 2.60 3.30 -14.62
N HIS A 71 2.01 2.66 -13.62
CA HIS A 71 2.54 1.50 -12.93
C HIS A 71 1.73 0.22 -13.15
N GLY A 72 0.96 0.08 -14.25
CA GLY A 72 0.05 -1.04 -14.60
C GLY A 72 0.64 -2.47 -14.68
N LYS A 73 1.56 -2.81 -13.78
CA LYS A 73 2.07 -4.13 -13.49
C LYS A 73 1.60 -4.49 -12.09
N SER A 74 1.10 -5.72 -11.93
CA SER A 74 0.79 -6.29 -10.62
C SER A 74 1.94 -6.04 -9.61
N ALA A 75 1.59 -5.77 -8.35
CA ALA A 75 2.54 -5.58 -7.23
C ALA A 75 3.71 -6.57 -7.28
N ILE A 76 3.37 -7.85 -7.45
CA ILE A 76 4.34 -8.93 -7.40
C ILE A 76 5.33 -8.89 -8.57
N CYS A 77 4.88 -8.41 -9.74
CA CYS A 77 5.72 -8.21 -10.92
C CYS A 77 6.65 -7.00 -10.76
N MET A 78 6.29 -6.02 -9.93
CA MET A 78 7.15 -4.88 -9.60
C MET A 78 8.21 -5.25 -8.55
N TRP A 79 7.81 -5.94 -7.48
CA TRP A 79 8.69 -6.25 -6.34
C TRP A 79 9.66 -7.40 -6.60
N SER A 80 9.28 -8.40 -7.40
CA SER A 80 10.12 -9.59 -7.63
C SER A 80 11.49 -9.29 -8.25
N PRO A 81 11.59 -8.49 -9.34
CA PRO A 81 12.90 -8.13 -9.90
C PRO A 81 13.76 -7.32 -8.92
N LEU A 82 13.14 -6.46 -8.10
CA LEU A 82 13.85 -5.69 -7.07
C LEU A 82 14.41 -6.61 -5.98
N LEU A 83 13.62 -7.57 -5.50
CA LEU A 83 14.06 -8.57 -4.54
C LEU A 83 15.18 -9.44 -5.10
N GLU A 84 15.07 -9.91 -6.35
CA GLU A 84 16.09 -10.71 -7.01
C GLU A 84 17.41 -9.93 -7.17
N ALA A 85 17.33 -8.68 -7.63
CA ALA A 85 18.50 -7.80 -7.74
C ALA A 85 19.15 -7.52 -6.38
N PHE A 86 18.34 -7.21 -5.35
CA PHE A 86 18.80 -7.00 -3.99
C PHE A 86 19.48 -8.26 -3.43
N TRP A 87 18.83 -9.42 -3.56
CA TRP A 87 19.31 -10.70 -3.07
C TRP A 87 20.68 -11.06 -3.64
N ASN A 88 20.84 -10.90 -4.95
CA ASN A 88 22.07 -11.19 -5.66
C ASN A 88 23.20 -10.18 -5.38
N ARG A 89 22.87 -8.90 -5.17
CA ARG A 89 23.87 -7.83 -4.98
C ARG A 89 24.34 -7.69 -3.54
N ALA A 90 23.42 -7.78 -2.58
CA ALA A 90 23.67 -7.38 -1.20
C ALA A 90 23.00 -8.30 -0.16
N GLY A 91 21.79 -8.81 -0.42
CA GLY A 91 20.97 -9.50 0.59
C GLY A 91 21.69 -10.64 1.30
N LYS A 92 22.37 -11.52 0.55
CA LYS A 92 23.16 -12.62 1.15
C LYS A 92 24.27 -12.10 2.06
N LYS A 93 24.99 -11.05 1.65
CA LYS A 93 26.09 -10.48 2.44
C LYS A 93 25.57 -9.82 3.71
N CYS A 94 24.49 -9.03 3.61
CA CYS A 94 23.87 -8.37 4.75
C CYS A 94 23.39 -9.39 5.79
N LEU A 95 22.68 -10.43 5.37
CA LEU A 95 22.19 -11.45 6.29
C LEU A 95 23.30 -12.32 6.88
N ALA A 96 24.39 -12.56 6.13
CA ALA A 96 25.55 -13.27 6.67
C ALA A 96 26.25 -12.45 7.76
N GLN A 97 26.38 -11.13 7.60
CA GLN A 97 26.96 -10.24 8.61
C GLN A 97 26.17 -10.26 9.93
N GLU A 98 24.85 -10.42 9.86
CA GLU A 98 23.97 -10.51 11.03
C GLU A 98 23.76 -11.95 11.54
N ASN A 99 24.47 -12.95 10.99
CA ASN A 99 24.26 -14.38 11.27
C ASN A 99 22.81 -14.88 11.05
N LEU A 100 22.07 -14.22 10.15
CA LEU A 100 20.69 -14.56 9.80
C LEU A 100 20.59 -15.40 8.53
N LEU A 101 21.65 -15.47 7.73
CA LEU A 101 21.67 -16.28 6.50
C LEU A 101 21.69 -17.77 6.85
N ASN A 102 20.67 -18.49 6.39
CA ASN A 102 20.59 -19.94 6.47
C ASN A 102 19.76 -20.49 5.31
N GLU A 103 19.81 -21.81 5.12
CA GLU A 103 19.13 -22.51 4.01
C GLU A 103 17.62 -22.19 3.94
N ARG A 104 16.94 -21.98 5.08
CA ARG A 104 15.51 -21.64 5.08
C ARG A 104 15.27 -20.27 4.47
N VAL A 105 16.09 -19.29 4.81
CA VAL A 105 15.99 -17.94 4.24
C VAL A 105 16.26 -17.98 2.74
N GLU A 106 17.31 -18.69 2.32
CA GLU A 106 17.62 -18.82 0.90
C GLU A 106 16.47 -19.47 0.13
N ARG A 107 15.93 -20.57 0.65
CA ARG A 107 14.77 -21.25 0.07
C ARG A 107 13.52 -20.37 0.04
N CYS A 108 13.28 -19.55 1.06
CA CYS A 108 12.16 -18.61 1.09
C CYS A 108 12.28 -17.54 0.01
N VAL A 109 13.46 -16.92 -0.14
CA VAL A 109 13.67 -15.88 -1.16
C VAL A 109 13.57 -16.47 -2.56
N ASP A 110 14.20 -17.62 -2.79
CA ASP A 110 14.08 -18.36 -4.05
C ASP A 110 12.63 -18.71 -4.38
N PHE A 111 11.87 -19.16 -3.37
CA PHE A 111 10.46 -19.48 -3.53
C PHE A 111 9.66 -18.22 -3.92
N ILE A 112 9.84 -17.09 -3.23
CA ILE A 112 9.13 -15.84 -3.55
C ILE A 112 9.44 -15.38 -4.99
N ILE A 113 10.71 -15.44 -5.41
CA ILE A 113 11.12 -15.06 -6.77
C ILE A 113 10.51 -16.00 -7.83
N ARG A 114 10.47 -17.31 -7.59
CA ARG A 114 9.88 -18.27 -8.54
C ARG A 114 8.36 -18.15 -8.57
N TYR A 115 7.73 -18.09 -7.40
CA TYR A 115 6.27 -18.01 -7.27
C TYR A 115 5.74 -16.74 -7.95
N SER A 116 6.39 -15.60 -7.70
CA SER A 116 6.01 -14.33 -8.35
C SER A 116 6.06 -14.38 -9.88
N LYS A 117 7.02 -15.10 -10.47
CA LYS A 117 7.11 -15.31 -11.94
C LYS A 117 6.03 -16.25 -12.48
N SER A 118 5.48 -17.13 -11.63
CA SER A 118 4.44 -18.10 -12.01
C SER A 118 3.01 -17.57 -11.88
N ILE A 119 2.79 -16.47 -11.14
CA ILE A 119 1.44 -15.93 -10.93
C ILE A 119 0.94 -15.28 -12.21
N GLN A 120 -0.18 -15.77 -12.71
CA GLN A 120 -0.99 -15.13 -13.75
C GLN A 120 -2.41 -15.00 -13.20
N PRO A 121 -2.78 -13.84 -12.64
CA PRO A 121 -4.09 -13.69 -12.04
C PRO A 121 -5.15 -13.59 -13.16
N GLU A 122 -6.25 -14.33 -13.00
CA GLU A 122 -7.39 -14.30 -13.93
C GLU A 122 -8.11 -12.95 -13.93
N SER A 123 -8.02 -12.20 -12.83
CA SER A 123 -8.56 -10.85 -12.70
C SER A 123 -7.66 -10.02 -11.78
N ARG A 124 -7.56 -8.72 -12.07
CA ARG A 124 -6.78 -7.77 -11.29
C ARG A 124 -7.71 -6.76 -10.63
N THR A 125 -7.22 -6.14 -9.56
CA THR A 125 -7.85 -4.99 -8.92
C THR A 125 -6.77 -3.97 -8.59
N LEU A 126 -7.16 -2.71 -8.41
CA LEU A 126 -6.24 -1.70 -7.91
C LEU A 126 -5.88 -2.00 -6.46
N VAL A 127 -4.64 -1.73 -6.09
CA VAL A 127 -4.15 -1.81 -4.71
C VAL A 127 -3.52 -0.48 -4.31
N HIS A 128 -3.67 -0.08 -3.05
CA HIS A 128 -3.05 1.13 -2.51
C HIS A 128 -1.51 1.15 -2.66
N GLY A 129 -0.89 -0.03 -2.61
CA GLY A 129 0.55 -0.22 -2.71
C GLY A 129 1.31 -0.07 -1.38
N ASP A 130 0.84 0.78 -0.47
CA ASP A 130 1.43 0.92 0.87
C ASP A 130 0.37 1.03 1.99
N TYR A 131 -0.48 0.01 2.11
CA TYR A 131 -1.64 0.01 3.02
C TYR A 131 -1.26 -0.41 4.44
N ARG A 132 -0.59 0.49 5.16
CA ARG A 132 0.02 0.26 6.49
C ARG A 132 -0.45 1.27 7.54
N PRO A 133 -0.40 0.94 8.85
CA PRO A 133 -1.00 1.77 9.90
C PRO A 133 -0.50 3.22 9.96
N ASP A 134 0.76 3.48 9.67
CA ASP A 134 1.36 4.82 9.63
C ASP A 134 0.90 5.66 8.42
N ASN A 135 0.29 5.04 7.41
CA ASN A 135 -0.44 5.72 6.34
C ASN A 135 -1.94 5.85 6.65
N MET A 136 -2.35 5.65 7.90
CA MET A 136 -3.74 5.75 8.35
C MET A 136 -3.89 6.82 9.43
N MET A 137 -4.80 7.76 9.20
CA MET A 137 -5.30 8.70 10.20
C MET A 137 -6.51 8.08 10.89
N VAL A 138 -6.34 7.69 12.15
CA VAL A 138 -7.32 6.95 12.95
C VAL A 138 -8.08 7.90 13.87
N PHE A 139 -9.40 7.86 13.82
CA PHE A 139 -10.28 8.69 14.63
C PHE A 139 -10.16 8.35 16.12
N ARG A 140 -9.95 9.37 16.96
CA ARG A 140 -9.81 9.29 18.42
C ARG A 140 -10.88 10.07 19.19
N GLY A 141 -11.84 10.67 18.49
CA GLY A 141 -12.94 11.41 19.13
C GLY A 141 -13.94 10.51 19.85
N GLU A 142 -14.82 11.12 20.65
CA GLU A 142 -15.82 10.41 21.45
C GLU A 142 -16.93 9.78 20.60
N ASN A 143 -17.25 10.37 19.44
CA ASN A 143 -18.27 9.85 18.56
C ASN A 143 -17.71 8.74 17.65
N LEU A 144 -17.66 7.53 18.21
CA LEU A 144 -17.24 6.34 17.49
C LEU A 144 -18.16 6.00 16.28
N ASN A 145 -19.33 6.62 16.11
CA ASN A 145 -20.15 6.38 14.90
C ASN A 145 -19.74 7.23 13.68
N SER A 146 -18.59 7.90 13.74
CA SER A 146 -18.02 8.59 12.57
C SER A 146 -17.90 7.64 11.37
N GLU A 147 -18.49 8.01 10.23
CA GLU A 147 -18.40 7.25 8.98
C GLU A 147 -16.96 7.21 8.42
N ARG A 148 -16.11 8.16 8.84
CA ARG A 148 -14.69 8.26 8.46
C ARG A 148 -13.77 7.87 9.61
N ARG A 149 -13.97 6.71 10.25
CA ARG A 149 -13.09 6.26 11.35
C ARG A 149 -11.61 6.14 11.01
N ILE A 150 -11.31 5.80 9.75
CA ILE A 150 -9.95 5.66 9.24
C ILE A 150 -9.92 6.39 7.91
N ILE A 151 -8.97 7.30 7.77
CA ILE A 151 -8.62 7.98 6.53
C ILE A 151 -7.24 7.48 6.12
N VAL A 152 -7.09 7.07 4.86
CA VAL A 152 -5.84 6.55 4.31
C VAL A 152 -5.19 7.62 3.46
N VAL A 153 -3.87 7.74 3.56
CA VAL A 153 -3.02 8.67 2.81
C VAL A 153 -1.93 7.88 2.06
N ASP A 154 -1.10 8.58 1.28
CA ASP A 154 0.10 8.00 0.66
C ASP A 154 -0.17 7.09 -0.57
N TYR A 155 -0.99 7.57 -1.51
CA TYR A 155 -1.42 6.83 -2.71
C TYR A 155 -0.39 6.77 -3.85
N GLN A 156 0.85 7.26 -3.67
CA GLN A 156 1.87 7.21 -4.75
C GLN A 156 2.26 5.79 -5.14
N GLY A 157 1.99 4.81 -4.27
CA GLY A 157 2.18 3.40 -4.52
C GLY A 157 1.04 2.73 -5.30
N LEU A 158 -0.01 3.46 -5.69
CA LEU A 158 -1.20 2.89 -6.33
C LEU A 158 -0.88 2.23 -7.68
N HIS A 159 -1.38 1.01 -7.89
CA HIS A 159 -1.21 0.22 -9.13
C HIS A 159 -2.22 -0.92 -9.24
#